data_AF-A0A4S0G076-F1
#
_entry.id   AF-A0A4S0G076-F1
#
_cell.length_a   1.000
_cell.length_b   1.000
_cell.length_c   1.000
_cell.angle_alpha   90.00
_cell.angle_beta   90.00
_cell.angle_gamma   90.00
#
_symmetry.space_group_name_H-M   'P 1'
#
loop_
_entity.id
_entity.type
_entity.pdbx_description
1 polymer ?
#
loop_
_entity_poly.entity_id
_entity_poly.type
_entity_poly.pdbx_seq_one_letter_code
_entity_poly.pdbx_strand_id
1 'polypeptide(L)' 'AGTVLKLYRMRWRIELAFKRLKSLIGLRAPPAKDPRIAKPWILAHFLIALVTEPLSQELGVSPP' A
#
# COMPACT_ATOMS: atom_id res chain seq x y z
N ALA A 1 -4.97 -13.49 25.01
CA ALA A 1 -4.70 -14.10 23.68
C ALA A 1 -5.21 -13.26 22.49
N GLY A 2 -6.44 -12.69 22.53
CA GLY A 2 -7.04 -12.00 21.37
C GLY A 2 -6.32 -10.73 20.87
N THR A 3 -5.71 -9.95 21.75
CA THR A 3 -4.99 -8.70 21.40
C THR A 3 -3.75 -8.97 20.52
N VAL A 4 -2.98 -10.00 20.86
CA VAL A 4 -1.78 -10.40 20.11
C VAL A 4 -2.17 -10.83 18.69
N LEU A 5 -3.25 -11.60 18.55
CA LEU A 5 -3.74 -12.04 17.25
C LEU A 5 -4.25 -10.88 16.39
N LYS A 6 -4.88 -9.86 17.01
CA LYS A 6 -5.33 -8.65 16.32
C LYS A 6 -4.14 -7.82 15.82
N LEU A 7 -3.09 -7.66 16.63
CA LEU A 7 -1.85 -7.00 16.23
C LEU A 7 -1.16 -7.75 15.07
N TYR A 8 -1.12 -9.08 15.14
CA TYR A 8 -0.51 -9.90 14.08
C TYR A 8 -1.26 -9.78 12.75
N ARG A 9 -2.60 -9.78 12.78
CA ARG A 9 -3.43 -9.50 11.60
C ARG A 9 -3.20 -8.10 11.05
N MET A 10 -3.06 -7.10 11.92
CA MET A 10 -2.81 -5.73 11.50
C MET A 10 -1.45 -5.59 10.81
N ARG A 11 -0.40 -6.23 11.35
CA ARG A 11 0.92 -6.27 10.71
C ARG A 11 0.85 -6.87 9.31
N TRP A 12 0.16 -8.01 9.17
CA TRP A 12 -0.01 -8.67 7.88
C TRP A 12 -0.75 -7.80 6.86
N ARG A 13 -1.80 -7.09 7.28
CA ARG A 13 -2.53 -6.16 6.38
C ARG A 13 -1.62 -5.03 5.89
N ILE A 14 -0.75 -4.51 6.74
CA ILE A 14 0.22 -3.46 6.37
C ILE A 14 1.23 -4.03 5.36
N GLU A 15 1.81 -5.20 5.64
CA GLU A 15 2.74 -5.88 4.73
C GLU A 15 2.11 -6.15 3.35
N LEU A 16 0.86 -6.62 3.33
CA LEU A 16 0.13 -6.90 2.09
C LEU A 16 -0.16 -5.62 1.29
N ALA A 17 -0.52 -4.52 1.97
CA ALA A 17 -0.70 -3.22 1.33
C ALA A 17 0.60 -2.72 0.67
N PHE A 18 1.74 -2.87 1.35
CA PHE A 18 3.05 -2.51 0.78
C PHE A 18 3.47 -3.44 -0.37
N LYS A 19 3.16 -4.75 -0.29
CA LYS A 19 3.42 -5.70 -1.38
C LYS A 19 2.62 -5.33 -2.63
N ARG A 20 1.34 -4.98 -2.47
CA ARG A 20 0.47 -4.52 -3.55
C ARG A 20 0.94 -3.20 -4.14
N LEU A 21 1.31 -2.23 -3.30
CA LEU A 21 1.85 -0.94 -3.74
C LEU A 21 3.08 -1.09 -4.63
N LYS A 22 3.98 -2.02 -4.29
CA LYS A 22 5.15 -2.34 -5.11
C LYS A 22 4.78 -3.08 -6.41
N SER A 23 3.79 -3.98 -6.37
CA SER A 23 3.38 -4.80 -7.51
C SER A 23 2.52 -4.05 -8.54
N LEU A 24 1.51 -3.30 -8.09
CA LEU A 24 0.52 -2.63 -8.94
C LEU A 24 1.02 -1.28 -9.45
N ILE A 25 1.65 -0.51 -8.57
CA ILE A 25 1.99 0.89 -8.84
C ILE A 25 3.49 1.01 -9.14
N GLY A 26 4.24 -0.09 -9.10
CA GLY A 26 5.66 -0.10 -9.44
C GLY A 26 6.46 0.86 -8.57
N LEU A 27 6.11 0.96 -7.28
CA LEU A 27 6.75 1.83 -6.29
C LEU A 27 8.25 1.44 -6.17
N ARG A 28 9.05 1.97 -7.09
CA ARG A 28 10.51 1.89 -7.11
C ARG A 28 11.04 3.10 -6.32
N ALA A 29 12.05 3.77 -6.85
CA ALA A 29 12.55 5.00 -6.30
C ALA A 29 11.82 6.20 -6.92
N PRO A 30 11.64 7.30 -6.16
CA PRO A 30 11.19 8.56 -6.73
C PRO A 30 12.11 9.01 -7.88
N PRO A 31 11.59 9.74 -8.89
CA PRO A 31 12.36 10.17 -10.05
C PRO A 31 13.51 11.13 -9.70
N ALA A 32 13.47 11.74 -8.51
CA ALA A 32 14.54 12.59 -7.98
C ALA A 32 14.64 12.45 -6.46
N LYS A 33 15.85 12.65 -5.91
CA LYS A 33 16.08 12.71 -4.46
C LYS A 33 15.65 14.03 -3.83
N ASP A 34 15.25 15.02 -4.64
CA ASP A 34 14.74 16.30 -4.15
C ASP A 34 13.46 16.05 -3.31
N PRO A 35 13.44 16.44 -2.02
CA PRO A 35 12.29 16.21 -1.15
C PRO A 35 10.98 16.82 -1.67
N ARG A 36 11.06 17.90 -2.46
CA ARG A 36 9.89 18.59 -3.05
C ARG A 36 9.25 17.77 -4.17
N ILE A 37 10.00 16.86 -4.78
CA ILE A 37 9.53 15.94 -5.83
C ILE A 37 9.22 14.58 -5.22
N ALA A 38 10.07 14.09 -4.32
CA ALA A 38 9.91 12.79 -3.68
C ALA A 38 8.66 12.71 -2.79
N LYS A 39 8.37 13.74 -1.98
CA LYS A 39 7.22 13.72 -1.07
C LYS A 39 5.88 13.64 -1.82
N PRO A 40 5.57 14.52 -2.81
CA PRO A 40 4.32 14.40 -3.56
C PRO A 40 4.22 13.09 -4.34
N TRP A 41 5.34 12.59 -4.88
CA TRP A 41 5.37 11.29 -5.56
C TRP A 41 4.96 10.15 -4.61
N ILE A 42 5.56 10.07 -3.43
CA ILE A 42 5.20 9.05 -2.42
C ILE A 42 3.74 9.20 -1.99
N LEU A 43 3.28 10.42 -1.73
CA LEU A 43 1.90 10.70 -1.32
C LEU A 43 0.87 10.31 -2.39
N ALA A 44 1.16 10.57 -3.67
CA ALA A 44 0.31 10.15 -4.78
C ALA A 44 0.18 8.63 -4.85
N HIS A 45 1.28 7.89 -4.64
CA HIS A 45 1.24 6.43 -4.63
C HIS A 45 0.46 5.89 -3.42
N PHE A 46 0.56 6.53 -2.25
CA PHE A 46 -0.28 6.19 -1.10
C PHE A 46 -1.76 6.49 -1.35
N LEU A 47 -2.08 7.59 -2.03
CA LEU A 47 -3.46 7.92 -2.38
C LEU A 47 -4.05 6.86 -3.33
N ILE A 48 -3.29 6.43 -4.34
CA ILE A 48 -3.71 5.35 -5.24
C ILE A 48 -3.93 4.05 -4.45
N ALA A 49 -3.02 3.70 -3.53
CA ALA A 49 -3.18 2.52 -2.67
C ALA A 49 -4.45 2.57 -1.81
N LEU A 50 -4.77 3.74 -1.23
CA LEU A 50 -5.96 3.95 -0.40
C LEU A 50 -7.26 3.81 -1.17
N VAL A 51 -7.29 4.19 -2.45
CA VAL A 51 -8.49 4.09 -3.30
C VAL A 51 -8.62 2.69 -3.90
N THR A 52 -7.51 2.06 -4.27
CA THR A 52 -7.50 0.72 -4.88
C THR A 52 -7.77 -0.42 -3.89
N GLU A 53 -7.38 -0.27 -2.62
CA GLU A 53 -7.65 -1.27 -1.58
C GLU A 53 -9.15 -1.55 -1.39
N PRO A 54 -10.03 -0.56 -1.08
CA PRO A 54 -11.46 -0.80 -0.94
C PRO A 54 -12.09 -1.29 -2.24
N LEU A 55 -11.69 -0.73 -3.38
CA LEU A 55 -12.20 -1.16 -4.69
C LEU A 55 -11.85 -2.63 -5.00
N SER A 56 -10.65 -3.07 -4.66
CA SER A 56 -10.23 -4.47 -4.86
C SER A 56 -10.98 -5.44 -3.93
N GLN A 57 -11.29 -5.00 -2.70
CA GLN A 57 -12.11 -5.78 -1.77
C GLN A 57 -13.57 -5.89 -2.26
N GLU A 58 -14.12 -4.79 -2.78
CA GLU A 58 -15.50 -4.72 -3.28
C GLU A 58 -15.70 -5.55 -4.55
N LEU A 59 -14.72 -5.54 -5.46
CA LEU A 59 -14.78 -6.31 -6.70
C LEU A 59 -14.49 -7.81 -6.51
N GLY A 60 -14.18 -8.26 -5.28
CA GLY A 60 -13.81 -9.65 -5.00
C GLY A 60 -12.55 -10.13 -5.75
N VAL A 61 -11.82 -9.20 -6.37
CA VAL A 61 -10.59 -9.49 -7.09
C VAL A 61 -9.50 -9.70 -6.05
N SER A 62 -9.29 -10.95 -5.67
CA SER A 62 -8.05 -11.32 -4.99
C SER A 62 -6.92 -11.10 -5.98
N PRO A 63 -5.93 -10.23 -5.70
CA PRO A 63 -4.78 -10.09 -6.57
C PRO A 63 -3.99 -11.41 -6.60
N PRO A 64 -3.22 -11.67 -7.68
CA PRO A 64 -2.26 -12.77 -7.70
C PRO A 64 -1.16 -12.63 -6.64
#